data_AF-A0ABD5DHD4-F1
#
_entry.id   AF-A0ABD5DHD4-F1
#
_cell.length_a   1.000
_cell.length_b   1.000
_cell.length_c   1.000
_cell.angle_alpha   90.00
_cell.angle_beta   90.00
_cell.angle_gamma   90.00
#
_symmetry.space_group_name_H-M   'P 1'
#
loop_
_entity.id
_entity.type
_entity.pdbx_description
1 polymer ?
#
loop_
_entity_poly.entity_id
_entity_poly.type
_entity_poly.pdbx_seq_one_letter_code
_entity_poly.pdbx_strand_id
1 'polypeptide(L)'
;VIAYEVRMAWLAAQEQAQPAVEHEEAPYPLVDDLERFYDHLEQTLLATGFIRPNHPGQVMNKLRRLFTRARPESQELNILRGMLASIEQQNKGK
;
A
#
# COMPACT_ATOMS: atom_id res chain seq x y z
N VAL A 1 -20.61 14.98 30.79
CA VAL A 1 -19.14 14.97 30.91
C VAL A 1 -18.68 13.76 31.72
N ILE A 2 -19.08 13.62 33.00
CA ILE A 2 -18.71 12.46 33.84
C ILE A 2 -19.06 11.09 33.21
N ALA A 3 -20.26 10.91 32.66
CA ALA A 3 -20.64 9.66 32.01
C ALA A 3 -19.78 9.31 30.78
N TYR A 4 -19.24 10.31 30.08
CA TYR A 4 -18.34 10.11 28.94
C TYR A 4 -16.96 9.66 29.41
N GLU A 5 -16.40 10.31 30.43
CA GLU A 5 -15.11 9.94 31.01
C GLU A 5 -15.13 8.53 31.62
N VAL A 6 -16.21 8.18 32.32
CA VAL A 6 -16.41 6.80 32.84
C VAL A 6 -16.48 5.78 31.70
N ARG A 7 -17.18 6.08 30.60
CA ARG A 7 -17.24 5.20 29.43
C ARG A 7 -15.87 5.06 28.76
N MET A 8 -15.12 6.14 28.61
CA MET A 8 -13.78 6.12 28.01
C MET A 8 -12.79 5.32 28.88
N ALA A 9 -12.83 5.49 30.20
CA ALA A 9 -11.99 4.72 31.13
C ALA A 9 -12.33 3.23 31.11
N TRP A 10 -13.63 2.88 31.02
CA TRP A 10 -14.08 1.49 30.91
C TRP A 10 -13.67 0.84 29.58
N LEU A 11 -13.76 1.56 28.47
CA LEU A 11 -13.31 1.07 27.16
C LEU A 11 -11.79 0.83 27.13
N ALA A 12 -11.00 1.76 27.67
CA ALA A 12 -9.54 1.63 27.74
C ALA A 12 -9.09 0.43 28.61
N ALA A 13 -9.78 0.18 29.74
CA ALA A 13 -9.52 -0.99 30.58
C ALA A 13 -9.88 -2.31 29.86
N GLN A 14 -10.87 -2.28 28.98
CA GLN A 14 -11.28 -3.44 28.20
C GLN A 14 -10.31 -3.75 27.06
N GLU A 15 -9.77 -2.73 26.41
CA GLU A 15 -8.69 -2.84 25.40
C GLU A 15 -7.41 -3.45 26.00
N GLN A 16 -7.09 -3.14 27.26
CA GLN A 16 -5.96 -3.74 27.98
C GLN A 16 -6.19 -5.17 28.45
N ALA A 17 -7.46 -5.58 28.63
CA ALA A 17 -7.84 -6.92 29.06
C ALA A 17 -8.07 -7.88 27.88
N GLN A 18 -8.30 -7.35 26.68
CA GLN A 18 -8.22 -8.14 25.45
C GLN A 18 -6.75 -8.50 25.23
N PRO A 19 -6.41 -9.77 24.91
CA PRO A 19 -5.08 -10.06 24.41
C PRO A 19 -4.87 -9.11 23.25
N ALA A 20 -3.76 -8.35 23.27
CA ALA A 20 -3.40 -7.47 22.19
C ALA A 20 -3.65 -8.26 20.91
N VAL A 21 -4.60 -7.80 20.09
CA VAL A 21 -4.68 -8.27 18.72
C VAL A 21 -3.35 -7.81 18.16
N GLU A 22 -2.34 -8.68 18.23
CA GLU A 22 -1.21 -8.64 17.34
C GLU A 22 -1.89 -8.49 16.00
N HIS A 23 -1.87 -7.27 15.46
CA HIS A 23 -2.09 -7.10 14.04
C HIS A 23 -1.00 -7.98 13.47
N GLU A 24 -1.36 -9.22 13.12
CA GLU A 24 -0.47 -10.20 12.53
C GLU A 24 0.37 -9.40 11.56
N GLU A 25 1.68 -9.33 11.81
CA GLU A 25 2.60 -8.79 10.84
C GLU A 25 2.38 -9.67 9.61
N ALA A 26 1.54 -9.16 8.69
CA ALA A 26 1.05 -9.91 7.56
C ALA A 26 2.28 -10.57 6.91
N PRO A 27 2.21 -11.88 6.68
CA PRO A 27 3.39 -12.70 6.61
C PRO A 27 4.34 -12.22 5.50
N TYR A 28 5.62 -12.45 5.77
CA TYR A 28 6.82 -12.35 4.92
C TYR A 28 6.64 -12.38 3.37
N PRO A 29 5.69 -13.10 2.72
CA PRO A 29 5.40 -12.97 1.29
C PRO A 29 4.92 -11.59 0.78
N LEU A 30 4.38 -10.70 1.62
CA LEU A 30 3.82 -9.43 1.13
C LEU A 30 4.90 -8.47 0.61
N VAL A 31 6.14 -8.56 1.12
CA VAL A 31 7.24 -7.66 0.76
C VAL A 31 7.72 -7.89 -0.67
N ASP A 32 7.97 -9.15 -1.05
CA ASP A 32 8.40 -9.50 -2.41
C ASP A 32 7.34 -9.11 -3.44
N ASP A 33 6.06 -9.29 -3.10
CA ASP A 33 4.96 -8.88 -3.97
C ASP A 33 4.86 -7.35 -4.10
N LEU A 34 5.13 -6.62 -3.03
CA LEU A 34 5.20 -5.16 -3.05
C LEU A 34 6.34 -4.68 -3.96
N GLU A 35 7.51 -5.31 -3.88
CA GLU A 35 8.66 -4.98 -4.73
C GLU A 35 8.35 -5.22 -6.21
N ARG A 36 7.83 -6.40 -6.55
CA ARG A 36 7.41 -6.72 -7.93
C ARG A 36 6.32 -5.77 -8.43
N PHE A 37 5.43 -5.30 -7.56
CA PHE A 37 4.47 -4.26 -7.89
C PHE A 37 5.16 -2.92 -8.21
N TYR A 38 6.15 -2.51 -7.41
CA TYR A 38 6.89 -1.27 -7.67
C TYR A 38 7.68 -1.30 -8.96
N ASP A 39 8.29 -2.41 -9.32
CA ASP A 39 9.01 -2.56 -10.58
C ASP A 39 8.06 -2.44 -11.78
N HIS A 40 6.90 -3.10 -11.71
CA HIS A 40 5.88 -2.99 -12.76
C HIS A 40 5.36 -1.55 -12.87
N LEU A 41 5.06 -0.91 -11.73
CA LEU A 41 4.62 0.48 -11.68
C LEU A 41 5.62 1.43 -12.35
N GLU A 42 6.91 1.28 -12.06
CA GLU A 42 7.97 2.08 -12.66
C GLU A 42 8.02 1.91 -14.18
N GLN A 43 7.96 0.67 -14.66
CA GLN A 43 7.94 0.36 -16.10
C GLN A 43 6.72 0.99 -16.80
N THR A 44 5.53 0.88 -16.20
CA THR A 44 4.32 1.49 -16.77
C THR A 44 4.41 3.02 -16.80
N LEU A 45 4.93 3.65 -15.73
CA LEU A 45 5.08 5.10 -15.67
C LEU A 45 6.15 5.62 -16.64
N LEU A 46 7.21 4.85 -16.91
CA LEU A 46 8.18 5.14 -17.97
C LEU A 46 7.54 5.01 -19.35
N ALA A 47 6.83 3.91 -19.60
CA ALA A 47 6.18 3.65 -20.89
C ALA A 47 5.12 4.71 -21.25
N THR A 48 4.38 5.20 -20.26
CA THR A 48 3.39 6.27 -20.45
C THR A 48 4.01 7.67 -20.56
N GLY A 49 5.32 7.80 -20.29
CA GLY A 49 6.03 9.08 -20.29
C GLY A 49 5.74 9.96 -19.08
N PHE A 50 5.09 9.44 -18.03
CA PHE A 50 4.81 10.18 -16.79
C PHE A 50 6.10 10.50 -16.02
N ILE A 51 7.04 9.55 -15.97
CA ILE A 51 8.39 9.78 -15.44
C ILE A 51 9.41 9.74 -16.58
N ARG A 52 10.47 10.55 -16.44
CA ARG A 52 11.61 10.54 -17.37
C ARG A 52 12.78 9.81 -16.73
N PRO A 53 13.56 9.00 -17.48
CA PRO A 53 14.72 8.26 -16.95
C PRO A 53 15.75 9.16 -16.25
N ASN A 54 15.88 10.41 -16.72
CA ASN A 54 16.86 11.37 -16.21
C ASN A 54 16.34 12.21 -15.03
N HIS A 55 15.14 11.93 -14.50
CA HIS A 55 14.64 12.64 -13.33
C HIS A 55 14.93 11.82 -12.07
N PRO A 56 15.49 12.44 -11.01
CA PRO A 56 15.77 11.74 -9.77
C PRO A 56 14.46 11.12 -9.27
N GLY A 57 14.47 9.84 -8.90
CA GLY A 57 13.32 8.98 -8.56
C GLY A 57 12.44 9.44 -7.37
N GLN A 58 12.28 10.74 -7.16
CA GLN A 58 11.42 11.38 -6.18
C GLN A 58 9.96 10.94 -6.30
N VAL A 59 9.47 10.76 -7.54
CA VAL A 59 8.10 10.26 -7.78
C VAL A 59 7.98 8.83 -7.26
N MET A 60 8.87 7.93 -7.67
CA MET A 60 8.89 6.54 -7.18
C MET A 60 9.07 6.46 -5.66
N ASN A 61 9.93 7.30 -5.08
CA ASN A 61 10.11 7.38 -3.62
C ASN A 61 8.87 7.86 -2.87
N LYS A 62 8.06 8.74 -3.47
CA LYS A 62 6.78 9.18 -2.89
C LYS A 62 5.72 8.07 -3.00
N LEU A 63 5.66 7.38 -4.15
CA LEU A 63 4.74 6.27 -4.38
C LEU A 63 5.06 5.08 -3.47
N ARG A 64 6.34 4.70 -3.34
CA ARG A 64 6.78 3.65 -2.40
C ARG A 64 6.33 3.98 -0.98
N ARG A 65 6.60 5.20 -0.50
CA ARG A 65 6.13 5.65 0.82
C ARG A 65 4.61 5.62 0.99
N LEU A 66 3.85 6.01 -0.04
CA LEU A 66 2.39 5.99 -0.02
C LEU A 66 1.86 4.56 0.17
N PHE A 67 2.30 3.63 -0.68
CA PHE A 67 1.81 2.24 -0.64
C PHE A 67 2.35 1.45 0.55
N THR A 68 3.60 1.68 0.97
CA THR A 68 4.13 1.06 2.19
C THR A 68 3.32 1.50 3.42
N ARG A 69 2.91 2.77 3.49
CA ARG A 69 2.04 3.27 4.57
C ARG A 69 0.62 2.72 4.50
N ALA A 70 0.09 2.54 3.28
CA ALA A 70 -1.25 2.00 3.08
C ALA A 70 -1.35 0.51 3.47
N ARG A 71 -0.24 -0.22 3.47
CA ARG A 71 -0.17 -1.67 3.75
C ARG A 71 -1.24 -2.47 2.97
N PRO A 72 -1.25 -2.35 1.62
CA PRO A 72 -2.26 -3.00 0.81
C PRO A 72 -2.20 -4.52 0.96
N GLU A 73 -3.37 -5.15 0.99
CA GLU A 73 -3.50 -6.60 1.02
C GLU A 73 -3.13 -7.22 -0.34
N SER A 74 -2.82 -8.53 -0.35
CA SER A 74 -2.47 -9.23 -1.60
C SER A 74 -3.56 -9.13 -2.67
N GLN A 75 -4.83 -9.11 -2.28
CA GLN A 75 -5.95 -8.93 -3.22
C GLN A 75 -5.94 -7.53 -3.86
N GLU A 76 -5.64 -6.50 -3.08
CA GLU A 76 -5.55 -5.13 -3.57
C GLU A 76 -4.34 -4.96 -4.51
N LEU A 77 -3.19 -5.56 -4.18
CA LEU A 77 -2.02 -5.58 -5.06
C LEU A 77 -2.32 -6.25 -6.40
N ASN A 78 -3.11 -7.32 -6.42
CA ASN A 78 -3.53 -7.97 -7.67
C ASN A 78 -4.40 -7.05 -8.52
N ILE A 79 -5.33 -6.30 -7.91
CA ILE A 79 -6.15 -5.30 -8.61
C ILE A 79 -5.26 -4.18 -9.18
N LEU A 80 -4.33 -3.66 -8.37
CA LEU A 80 -3.40 -2.62 -8.81
C LEU A 80 -2.53 -3.09 -9.98
N ARG A 81 -1.97 -4.30 -9.91
CA ARG A 81 -1.22 -4.91 -11.03
C ARG A 81 -2.07 -5.10 -12.28
N GLY A 82 -3.34 -5.51 -12.12
CA GLY A 82 -4.29 -5.64 -13.22
C GLY A 82 -4.56 -4.30 -13.94
N MET A 83 -4.69 -3.21 -13.18
CA MET A 83 -4.81 -1.87 -13.77
C MET A 83 -3.56 -1.47 -14.55
N LEU A 84 -2.36 -1.73 -14.01
CA LEU A 84 -1.10 -1.45 -14.71
C LEU A 84 -0.98 -2.24 -16.03
N ALA A 85 -1.35 -3.52 -16.02
CA ALA A 85 -1.35 -4.37 -17.21
C ALA A 85 -2.32 -3.85 -18.29
N SER A 86 -3.51 -3.37 -17.89
CA SER A 86 -4.47 -2.75 -18.82
C SER A 86 -3.91 -1.49 -19.48
N ILE A 87 -3.24 -0.63 -18.71
CA ILE A 87 -2.57 0.57 -19.22
C ILE A 87 -1.46 0.19 -20.20
N GLU A 88 -0.64 -0.81 -19.88
CA GLU A 88 0.44 -1.28 -20.75
C GLU A 88 -0.10 -1.82 -22.08
N GLN A 89 -1.20 -2.59 -22.04
CA GLN A 89 -1.86 -3.10 -23.26
C GLN A 89 -2.36 -1.97 -24.17
N GLN A 90 -2.98 -0.94 -23.60
CA GLN A 90 -3.43 0.22 -24.38
C GLN A 90 -2.26 0.99 -25.00
N ASN A 91 -1.12 1.03 -24.32
CA ASN A 91 0.06 1.73 -24.80
C ASN A 91 0.80 0.93 -25.91
N LYS A 92 0.81 -0.40 -25.84
CA LYS A 92 1.33 -1.28 -26.92
C LYS A 92 0.50 -1.25 -28.20
N GLY A 93 -0.78 -0.89 -28.10
CA GLY A 93 -1.68 -0.78 -29.25
C GLY A 93 -1.59 0.53 -30.03
N LYS A 94 -0.73 1.47 -29.61
CA LYS A 94 -0.43 2.74 -30.29
C LYS A 94 0.94 2.67 -30.96
#